data_AF-A0A846RV96-F1
#
_entry.id   AF-A0A846RV96-F1
#
_cell.length_a   1.000
_cell.length_b   1.000
_cell.length_c   1.000
_cell.angle_alpha   90.00
_cell.angle_beta   90.00
_cell.angle_gamma   90.00
#
_symmetry.space_group_name_H-M   'P 1'
#
loop_
_entity.id
_entity.type
_entity.pdbx_description
1 polymer ?
#
loop_
_entity_poly.entity_id
_entity_poly.type
_entity_poly.pdbx_seq_one_letter_code
_entity_poly.pdbx_strand_id
1 'polypeptide(L)'
;MTLNLEAWQKRVLLVLGLLAVAGLFALAFTAGRVAAAPQHPGNNSADAGFARDMQVHHAQAVEMSRIVREQTDDVVIRAIAYDIAMTQQHQIGQMFAWLEEWGLPQSSDSERMTWMSGSGHGHMNDDGGSMLTPEGLMPGMATPEQLQALSEATGDDAERIYLELMIEHHKAGVEMAQAGVELAQEPEVRELAEKMAAGQATEITAMEDLLAEL
;
A
#
# COMPACT_ATOMS: atom_id res chain seq x y z
N MET A 1 45.39 43.65 30.18
CA MET A 1 45.46 42.88 31.45
C MET A 1 45.88 41.46 31.09
N THR A 2 47.16 41.14 31.16
CA THR A 2 47.66 39.78 30.88
C THR A 2 47.39 38.90 32.09
N LEU A 3 46.49 37.93 31.96
CA LEU A 3 46.23 36.94 33.00
C LEU A 3 47.50 36.09 33.20
N ASN A 4 48.22 36.30 34.31
CA ASN A 4 49.34 35.45 34.70
C ASN A 4 48.78 34.16 35.31
N LEU A 5 48.53 33.17 34.46
CA LEU A 5 48.10 31.84 34.86
C LEU A 5 49.30 30.94 35.18
N GLU A 6 49.20 30.23 36.29
CA GLU A 6 50.12 29.15 36.66
C GLU A 6 50.07 28.00 35.65
N ALA A 7 51.15 27.23 35.55
CA ALA A 7 51.27 26.15 34.56
C ALA A 7 50.14 25.10 34.67
N TRP A 8 49.67 24.81 35.89
CA TRP A 8 48.56 23.89 36.11
C TRP A 8 47.22 24.44 35.62
N GLN A 9 46.98 25.76 35.76
CA GLN A 9 45.77 26.43 35.27
C GLN A 9 45.71 26.39 33.74
N LYS A 10 46.85 26.60 33.07
CA LYS A 10 46.95 26.47 31.60
C LYS A 10 46.61 25.05 31.12
N ARG A 11 47.11 24.02 31.83
CA ARG A 11 46.79 22.60 31.53
C ARG A 11 45.31 22.30 31.74
N VAL A 12 44.71 22.78 32.84
CA VAL A 12 43.28 22.61 33.11
C VAL A 12 42.44 23.28 32.03
N LEU A 13 42.76 24.51 31.63
CA LEU A 13 42.04 25.22 30.56
C LEU A 13 42.19 24.54 29.19
N LEU A 14 43.35 23.98 28.88
CA LEU A 14 43.55 23.18 27.66
C LEU A 14 42.69 21.92 27.67
N VAL A 15 42.64 21.20 28.79
CA VAL A 15 41.79 20.00 28.92
C VAL A 15 40.32 20.37 28.82
N LEU A 16 39.87 21.44 29.49
CA LEU A 16 38.49 21.93 29.40
C LEU A 16 38.13 22.38 27.97
N GLY A 17 39.06 23.06 27.28
CA GLY A 17 38.90 23.45 25.89
C GLY A 17 38.80 22.24 24.95
N LEU A 18 39.65 21.23 25.14
CA LEU A 18 39.59 19.98 24.37
C LEU A 18 38.30 19.21 24.61
N LEU A 19 37.82 19.14 25.86
CA LEU A 19 36.55 18.52 26.20
C LEU A 19 35.36 19.27 25.58
N ALA A 20 35.39 20.61 25.58
CA ALA A 20 34.36 21.42 24.94
C ALA A 20 34.31 21.19 23.41
N VAL A 21 35.48 21.13 22.75
CA VAL A 21 35.56 20.82 21.31
C VAL A 21 35.08 19.41 21.00
N ALA A 22 35.49 18.41 21.79
CA ALA A 22 35.04 17.03 21.64
C ALA A 22 33.51 16.91 21.86
N GLY A 23 32.96 17.63 22.83
CA GLY A 23 31.52 17.70 23.08
C GLY A 23 30.75 18.34 21.92
N LEU A 24 31.25 19.45 21.37
CA LEU A 24 30.66 20.10 20.18
C LEU A 24 30.73 19.21 18.94
N PHE A 25 31.85 18.50 18.73
CA PHE A 25 31.98 17.55 17.63
C PHE A 25 31.01 16.38 17.78
N ALA A 26 30.89 15.80 18.97
CA ALA A 26 29.93 14.73 19.24
C ALA A 26 28.49 15.20 18.99
N LEU A 27 28.12 16.41 19.42
CA LEU A 27 26.81 17.00 19.18
C LEU A 27 26.55 17.27 17.68
N ALA A 28 27.53 17.82 16.96
CA ALA A 28 27.40 18.06 15.52
C ALA A 28 27.31 16.74 14.73
N PHE A 29 28.07 15.73 15.14
CA PHE A 29 28.05 14.40 14.53
C PHE A 29 26.72 13.68 14.77
N THR A 30 26.16 13.75 15.99
CA THR A 30 24.84 13.18 16.28
C THR A 30 23.74 13.95 15.57
N ALA A 31 23.78 15.28 15.55
CA ALA A 31 22.82 16.10 14.81
C ALA A 31 22.86 15.83 13.30
N GLY A 32 24.06 15.69 12.72
CA GLY A 32 24.23 15.33 11.31
C GLY A 32 23.69 13.94 10.99
N ARG A 33 23.89 12.96 11.88
CA ARG A 33 23.32 11.61 11.76
C ARG A 33 21.79 11.62 11.80
N VAL A 34 21.18 12.38 12.70
CA VAL A 34 19.72 12.49 12.83
C VAL A 34 19.14 13.22 11.61
N ALA A 35 19.78 14.29 11.15
CA ALA A 35 19.34 15.03 9.97
C ALA A 35 19.47 14.23 8.67
N ALA A 36 20.40 13.27 8.61
CA ALA A 36 20.61 12.38 7.48
C ALA A 36 19.86 11.04 7.58
N ALA A 37 19.11 10.80 8.66
CA ALA A 37 18.30 9.59 8.78
C ALA A 37 17.18 9.59 7.73
N PRO A 38 16.84 8.45 7.11
CA PRO A 38 15.69 8.34 6.23
C PRO A 38 14.44 8.83 6.97
N GLN A 39 13.72 9.77 6.36
CA GLN A 39 12.43 10.19 6.88
C GLN A 39 11.39 9.26 6.28
N HIS A 40 10.91 8.32 7.09
CA HIS A 40 9.83 7.43 6.66
C HIS A 40 8.47 8.14 6.73
N PRO A 41 7.49 7.70 5.93
CA PRO A 41 6.14 8.24 5.96
C PRO A 41 5.51 8.12 7.36
N GLY A 42 4.68 9.09 7.71
CA GLY A 42 3.91 9.03 8.95
C GLY A 42 2.79 7.98 8.87
N ASN A 43 2.26 7.56 10.02
CA ASN A 43 1.20 6.55 10.11
C ASN A 43 -0.07 6.87 9.30
N ASN A 44 -0.38 8.16 9.15
CA ASN A 44 -1.59 8.63 8.47
C ASN A 44 -1.26 9.20 7.07
N SER A 45 -0.09 8.86 6.51
CA SER A 45 0.30 9.24 5.16
C SER A 45 -0.51 8.49 4.10
N ALA A 46 -0.54 9.03 2.89
CA ALA A 46 -1.05 8.34 1.71
C ALA A 46 -0.30 7.02 1.47
N ASP A 47 1.02 7.02 1.65
CA ASP A 47 1.88 5.84 1.49
C ASP A 47 1.44 4.69 2.41
N ALA A 48 1.27 4.99 3.71
CA ALA A 48 0.84 4.00 4.68
C ALA A 48 -0.63 3.58 4.51
N GLY A 49 -1.51 4.52 4.15
CA GLY A 49 -2.91 4.23 3.88
C GLY A 49 -3.10 3.33 2.67
N PHE A 50 -2.48 3.69 1.54
CA PHE A 50 -2.45 2.90 0.31
C PHE A 50 -1.94 1.48 0.58
N ALA A 51 -0.80 1.35 1.26
CA ALA A 51 -0.21 0.05 1.54
C ALA A 51 -1.15 -0.85 2.37
N ARG A 52 -1.85 -0.31 3.36
CA ARG A 52 -2.78 -1.10 4.18
C ARG A 52 -4.05 -1.49 3.43
N ASP A 53 -4.66 -0.52 2.77
CA ASP A 53 -5.95 -0.72 2.11
C ASP A 53 -5.79 -1.60 0.88
N MET A 54 -4.76 -1.37 0.06
CA MET A 54 -4.49 -2.19 -1.11
C MET A 54 -4.06 -3.62 -0.75
N GLN A 55 -3.39 -3.85 0.40
CA GLN A 55 -3.15 -5.22 0.89
C GLN A 55 -4.44 -5.97 1.15
N VAL A 56 -5.41 -5.34 1.81
CA VAL A 56 -6.72 -5.95 2.09
C VAL A 56 -7.50 -6.17 0.80
N HIS A 57 -7.45 -5.20 -0.12
CA HIS A 57 -8.10 -5.28 -1.42
C HIS A 57 -7.54 -6.45 -2.23
N HIS A 58 -6.22 -6.54 -2.35
CA HIS A 58 -5.55 -7.64 -3.04
C HIS A 58 -5.77 -9.02 -2.42
N ALA A 59 -5.90 -9.10 -1.09
CA ALA A 59 -6.16 -10.37 -0.43
C ALA A 59 -7.48 -11.01 -0.92
N GLN A 60 -8.50 -10.20 -1.23
CA GLN A 60 -9.77 -10.71 -1.74
C GLN A 60 -9.66 -11.17 -3.20
N ALA A 61 -8.89 -10.48 -4.05
CA ALA A 61 -8.63 -10.96 -5.40
C ALA A 61 -7.91 -12.33 -5.40
N VAL A 62 -6.93 -12.52 -4.49
CA VAL A 62 -6.25 -13.81 -4.30
C VAL A 62 -7.25 -14.89 -3.85
N GLU A 63 -8.18 -14.55 -2.95
CA GLU A 63 -9.24 -15.45 -2.50
C GLU A 63 -10.19 -15.86 -3.65
N MET A 64 -10.75 -14.90 -4.39
CA MET A 64 -11.62 -15.17 -5.54
C MET A 64 -10.93 -16.03 -6.59
N SER A 65 -9.66 -15.72 -6.87
CA SER A 65 -8.83 -16.47 -7.82
C SER A 65 -8.58 -17.92 -7.37
N ARG A 66 -8.41 -18.16 -6.07
CA ARG A 66 -8.29 -19.52 -5.52
C ARG A 66 -9.61 -20.27 -5.69
N ILE A 67 -10.74 -19.62 -5.37
CA ILE A 67 -12.07 -20.23 -5.44
C ILE A 67 -12.38 -20.66 -6.88
N VAL A 68 -12.30 -19.75 -7.87
CA VAL A 68 -12.66 -20.10 -9.26
C VAL A 68 -11.80 -21.25 -9.81
N ARG A 69 -10.52 -21.32 -9.42
CA ARG A 69 -9.61 -22.43 -9.79
C ARG A 69 -10.00 -23.77 -9.18
N GLU A 70 -10.88 -23.81 -8.19
CA GLU A 70 -11.46 -25.04 -7.66
C GLU A 70 -12.81 -25.36 -8.31
N GLN A 71 -13.46 -24.37 -8.93
CA GLN A 71 -14.81 -24.48 -9.50
C GLN A 71 -14.87 -24.70 -11.02
N THR A 72 -13.75 -24.54 -11.73
CA THR A 72 -13.68 -24.84 -13.17
C THR A 72 -12.43 -25.63 -13.58
N ASP A 73 -12.60 -26.39 -14.67
CA ASP A 73 -11.55 -27.06 -15.43
C ASP A 73 -11.05 -26.24 -16.64
N ASP A 74 -11.66 -25.09 -16.95
CA ASP A 74 -11.23 -24.24 -18.07
C ASP A 74 -9.79 -23.75 -17.88
N VAL A 75 -8.93 -24.09 -18.82
CA VAL A 75 -7.49 -23.84 -18.70
C VAL A 75 -7.15 -22.35 -18.79
N VAL A 76 -7.95 -21.54 -19.49
CA VAL A 76 -7.72 -20.11 -19.69
C VAL A 76 -8.11 -19.35 -18.42
N ILE A 77 -9.31 -19.61 -17.88
CA ILE A 77 -9.77 -19.01 -16.62
C ILE A 77 -8.84 -19.38 -15.46
N ARG A 78 -8.41 -20.64 -15.39
CA ARG A 78 -7.46 -21.09 -14.35
C ARG A 78 -6.10 -20.41 -14.47
N ALA A 79 -5.66 -20.09 -15.67
CA ALA A 79 -4.38 -19.42 -15.92
C ALA A 79 -4.44 -17.95 -15.52
N ILE A 80 -5.44 -17.20 -15.99
CA ILE A 80 -5.59 -15.79 -15.62
C ILE A 80 -5.79 -15.61 -14.11
N ALA A 81 -6.60 -16.47 -13.47
CA ALA A 81 -6.76 -16.45 -12.01
C ALA A 81 -5.44 -16.77 -11.27
N TYR A 82 -4.61 -17.67 -11.79
CA TYR A 82 -3.31 -17.94 -11.20
C TYR A 82 -2.37 -16.74 -11.29
N ASP A 83 -2.32 -16.09 -12.46
CA ASP A 83 -1.44 -14.94 -12.70
C ASP A 83 -1.84 -13.73 -11.84
N ILE A 84 -3.15 -13.44 -11.73
CA ILE A 84 -3.69 -12.41 -10.83
C ILE A 84 -3.31 -12.73 -9.39
N ALA A 85 -3.55 -13.97 -8.92
CA ALA A 85 -3.23 -14.36 -7.55
C ALA A 85 -1.74 -14.22 -7.23
N MET A 86 -0.85 -14.63 -8.14
CA MET A 86 0.60 -14.54 -7.92
C MET A 86 1.09 -13.09 -7.92
N THR A 87 0.60 -12.28 -8.85
CA THR A 87 0.97 -10.86 -8.96
C THR A 87 0.50 -10.09 -7.73
N GLN A 88 -0.77 -10.23 -7.35
CA GLN A 88 -1.32 -9.51 -6.20
C GLN A 88 -0.74 -10.01 -4.87
N GLN A 89 -0.43 -11.31 -4.75
CA GLN A 89 0.27 -11.84 -3.56
C GLN A 89 1.69 -11.29 -3.42
N HIS A 90 2.42 -11.11 -4.53
CA HIS A 90 3.73 -10.47 -4.52
C HIS A 90 3.63 -9.01 -4.05
N GLN A 91 2.66 -8.28 -4.58
CA GLN A 91 2.41 -6.87 -4.25
C GLN A 91 2.00 -6.68 -2.79
N ILE A 92 1.20 -7.58 -2.22
CA ILE A 92 0.93 -7.65 -0.78
C ILE A 92 2.24 -7.71 0.02
N GLY A 93 3.17 -8.58 -0.40
CA GLY A 93 4.46 -8.73 0.26
C GLY A 93 5.32 -7.46 0.22
N GLN A 94 5.29 -6.72 -0.88
CA GLN A 94 6.00 -5.43 -1.00
C GLN A 94 5.42 -4.39 -0.04
N MET A 95 4.10 -4.22 -0.05
CA MET A 95 3.41 -3.27 0.82
C MET A 95 3.56 -3.60 2.31
N PHE A 96 3.50 -4.89 2.65
CA PHE A 96 3.79 -5.37 3.99
C PHE A 96 5.21 -4.99 4.43
N ALA A 97 6.20 -5.25 3.57
CA ALA A 97 7.60 -4.99 3.86
C ALA A 97 7.88 -3.49 4.07
N TRP A 98 7.25 -2.63 3.27
CA TRP A 98 7.35 -1.18 3.45
C TRP A 98 6.84 -0.73 4.82
N LEU A 99 5.66 -1.20 5.24
CA LEU A 99 5.11 -0.85 6.56
C LEU A 99 6.04 -1.32 7.69
N GLU A 100 6.61 -2.53 7.59
CA GLU A 100 7.62 -3.02 8.55
C GLU A 100 8.88 -2.14 8.56
N GLU A 101 9.40 -1.80 7.39
CA GLU A 101 10.60 -0.96 7.24
C GLU A 101 10.38 0.44 7.84
N TRP A 102 9.20 1.03 7.62
CA TRP A 102 8.83 2.33 8.16
C TRP A 102 8.47 2.30 9.65
N GLY A 103 8.44 1.11 10.26
CA GLY A 103 8.05 0.91 11.66
C GLY A 103 6.58 1.24 11.92
N LEU A 104 5.72 1.03 10.93
CA LEU A 104 4.29 1.31 10.98
C LEU A 104 3.49 0.01 11.15
N PRO A 105 2.34 0.05 11.85
CA PRO A 105 1.48 -1.12 11.98
C PRO A 105 0.85 -1.52 10.64
N GLN A 106 0.63 -2.83 10.44
CA GLN A 106 -0.02 -3.40 9.25
C GLN A 106 -1.52 -3.08 9.15
N SER A 107 -2.12 -2.59 10.23
CA SER A 107 -3.51 -2.11 10.27
C SER A 107 -3.57 -0.71 10.88
N SER A 108 -4.67 -0.01 10.62
CA SER A 108 -4.98 1.30 11.19
C SER A 108 -6.31 1.25 11.95
N ASP A 109 -6.45 2.07 12.98
CA ASP A 109 -7.72 2.32 13.66
C ASP A 109 -8.57 3.37 12.92
N SER A 110 -7.98 4.07 11.95
CA SER A 110 -8.71 4.98 11.06
C SER A 110 -9.58 4.21 10.09
N GLU A 111 -10.69 4.83 9.67
CA GLU A 111 -11.52 4.30 8.58
C GLU A 111 -10.67 4.11 7.32
N ARG A 112 -10.90 2.99 6.63
CA ARG A 112 -10.25 2.70 5.35
C ARG A 112 -10.56 3.81 4.34
N MET A 113 -9.68 3.97 3.36
CA MET A 113 -9.76 4.94 2.28
C MET A 113 -9.61 6.41 2.72
N THR A 114 -9.55 6.73 4.01
CA THR A 114 -9.35 8.12 4.49
C THR A 114 -8.11 8.79 3.92
N TRP A 115 -7.08 8.02 3.58
CA TRP A 115 -5.85 8.51 2.95
C TRP A 115 -6.07 9.08 1.52
N MET A 116 -7.14 8.71 0.83
CA MET A 116 -7.51 9.24 -0.48
C MET A 116 -8.24 10.59 -0.41
N SER A 117 -8.51 11.12 0.79
CA SER A 117 -9.15 12.42 1.00
C SER A 117 -8.24 13.57 0.52
N GLY A 118 -8.36 13.89 -0.78
CA GLY A 118 -7.51 14.86 -1.46
C GLY A 118 -7.12 14.48 -2.89
N SER A 119 -7.37 13.24 -3.32
CA SER A 119 -7.20 12.84 -4.73
C SER A 119 -8.39 13.27 -5.59
N GLY A 120 -8.15 13.42 -6.90
CA GLY A 120 -9.23 13.62 -7.88
C GLY A 120 -10.11 12.38 -8.09
N HIS A 121 -9.66 11.24 -7.57
CA HIS A 121 -10.25 9.91 -7.71
C HIS A 121 -11.10 9.49 -6.50
N GLY A 122 -11.23 10.35 -5.48
CA GLY A 122 -12.08 10.09 -4.32
C GLY A 122 -13.55 10.37 -4.62
N HIS A 123 -14.23 9.45 -5.31
CA HIS A 123 -15.69 9.55 -5.46
C HIS A 123 -16.36 9.21 -4.12
N MET A 124 -16.76 10.25 -3.39
CA MET A 124 -17.59 10.09 -2.20
C MET A 124 -18.99 9.63 -2.61
N ASN A 125 -19.53 8.64 -1.89
CA ASN A 125 -20.91 8.23 -2.10
C ASN A 125 -21.88 9.38 -1.76
N ASP A 126 -22.99 9.46 -2.50
CA ASP A 126 -24.03 10.50 -2.36
C ASP A 126 -24.64 10.55 -0.94
N ASP A 127 -24.46 9.50 -0.13
CA ASP A 127 -25.08 9.29 1.18
C ASP A 127 -24.22 9.71 2.41
N GLY A 128 -23.12 10.46 2.22
CA GLY A 128 -22.52 11.19 3.35
C GLY A 128 -21.04 11.00 3.61
N GLY A 129 -20.21 11.14 2.57
CA GLY A 129 -18.78 11.47 2.74
C GLY A 129 -17.84 10.30 3.08
N SER A 130 -18.33 9.06 3.13
CA SER A 130 -17.47 7.87 3.14
C SER A 130 -17.22 7.36 1.71
N MET A 131 -16.01 6.84 1.48
CA MET A 131 -15.65 6.10 0.26
C MET A 131 -15.92 4.60 0.39
N LEU A 132 -16.45 4.15 1.53
CA LEU A 132 -16.87 2.76 1.72
C LEU A 132 -18.29 2.55 1.20
N THR A 133 -18.58 1.31 0.78
CA THR A 133 -19.95 0.89 0.45
C THR A 133 -20.83 0.94 1.71
N PRO A 134 -22.18 0.90 1.59
CA PRO A 134 -23.08 0.80 2.74
C PRO A 134 -22.77 -0.38 3.68
N GLU A 135 -22.15 -1.44 3.17
CA GLU A 135 -21.70 -2.63 3.89
C GLU A 135 -20.33 -2.45 4.56
N GLY A 136 -19.70 -1.28 4.44
CA GLY A 136 -18.40 -0.97 5.03
C GLY A 136 -17.20 -1.56 4.27
N LEU A 137 -17.39 -1.92 2.99
CA LEU A 137 -16.34 -2.46 2.14
C LEU A 137 -15.64 -1.35 1.35
N MET A 138 -14.39 -1.58 0.94
CA MET A 138 -13.75 -0.71 -0.04
C MET A 138 -14.43 -0.89 -1.42
N PRO A 139 -14.40 0.12 -2.30
CA PRO A 139 -14.98 0.00 -3.63
C PRO A 139 -14.49 -1.24 -4.39
N GLY A 140 -15.39 -1.86 -5.17
CA GLY A 140 -15.12 -3.05 -5.98
C GLY A 140 -14.92 -4.36 -5.21
N MET A 141 -14.83 -4.33 -3.88
CA MET A 141 -14.76 -5.57 -3.09
C MET A 141 -16.06 -6.36 -3.20
N ALA A 142 -15.96 -7.66 -3.44
CA ALA A 142 -17.06 -8.59 -3.40
C ALA A 142 -17.63 -8.72 -1.98
N THR A 143 -18.96 -8.78 -1.86
CA THR A 143 -19.63 -9.05 -0.58
C THR A 143 -19.47 -10.52 -0.17
N PRO A 144 -19.69 -10.87 1.11
CA PRO A 144 -19.70 -12.26 1.56
C PRO A 144 -20.67 -13.14 0.76
N GLU A 145 -21.84 -12.62 0.39
CA GLU A 145 -22.84 -13.34 -0.41
C GLU A 145 -22.36 -13.58 -1.84
N GLN A 146 -21.64 -12.63 -2.44
CA GLN A 146 -21.03 -12.80 -3.76
C GLN A 146 -19.89 -13.83 -3.75
N LEU A 147 -19.05 -13.81 -2.71
CA LEU A 147 -18.00 -14.83 -2.51
C LEU A 147 -18.61 -16.22 -2.28
N GLN A 148 -19.72 -16.30 -1.54
CA GLN A 148 -20.45 -17.54 -1.36
C GLN A 148 -21.03 -18.04 -2.69
N ALA A 149 -21.67 -17.18 -3.48
CA ALA A 149 -22.21 -17.53 -4.79
C ALA A 149 -21.10 -18.06 -5.72
N LEU A 150 -19.93 -17.40 -5.75
CA LEU A 150 -18.77 -17.89 -6.50
C LEU A 150 -18.30 -19.26 -6.02
N SER A 151 -18.31 -19.52 -4.71
CA SER A 151 -17.88 -20.80 -4.13
C SER A 151 -18.89 -21.94 -4.33
N GLU A 152 -20.14 -21.64 -4.62
CA GLU A 152 -21.21 -22.64 -4.83
C GLU A 152 -21.45 -22.93 -6.31
N ALA A 153 -21.07 -22.01 -7.20
CA ALA A 153 -21.14 -22.18 -8.65
C ALA A 153 -20.04 -23.12 -9.17
N THR A 154 -20.26 -23.67 -10.38
CA THR A 154 -19.31 -24.58 -11.06
C THR A 154 -19.30 -24.34 -12.57
N GLY A 155 -18.17 -24.59 -13.23
CA GLY A 155 -18.01 -24.42 -14.68
C GLY A 155 -18.31 -22.98 -15.12
N ASP A 156 -18.96 -22.81 -16.26
CA ASP A 156 -19.27 -21.52 -16.89
C ASP A 156 -19.98 -20.52 -15.93
N ASP A 157 -20.83 -21.01 -15.02
CA ASP A 157 -21.50 -20.15 -14.02
C ASP A 157 -20.48 -19.56 -13.02
N ALA A 158 -19.50 -20.34 -12.57
CA ALA A 158 -18.44 -19.86 -11.68
C ALA A 158 -17.49 -18.91 -12.42
N GLU A 159 -17.20 -19.20 -13.69
CA GLU A 159 -16.36 -18.37 -14.54
C GLU A 159 -16.98 -17.00 -14.76
N ARG A 160 -18.29 -16.95 -15.08
CA ARG A 160 -19.04 -15.70 -15.25
C ARG A 160 -19.01 -14.87 -13.97
N ILE A 161 -19.35 -15.47 -12.82
CA ILE A 161 -19.33 -14.77 -11.53
C ILE A 161 -17.93 -14.24 -11.22
N TYR A 162 -16.89 -15.05 -11.41
CA TYR A 162 -15.51 -14.65 -11.16
C TYR A 162 -15.09 -13.45 -12.02
N LEU A 163 -15.35 -13.51 -13.33
CA LEU A 163 -14.97 -12.44 -14.26
C LEU A 163 -15.72 -11.15 -13.93
N GLU A 164 -17.03 -11.21 -13.70
CA GLU A 164 -17.84 -10.04 -13.32
C GLU A 164 -17.33 -9.39 -12.02
N LEU A 165 -17.07 -10.19 -10.98
CA LEU A 165 -16.55 -9.68 -9.72
C LEU A 165 -15.13 -9.12 -9.86
N MET A 166 -14.24 -9.82 -10.56
CA MET A 166 -12.84 -9.40 -10.69
C MET A 166 -12.70 -8.15 -11.58
N ILE A 167 -13.55 -7.97 -12.59
CA ILE A 167 -13.59 -6.74 -13.39
C ILE A 167 -13.94 -5.53 -12.52
N GLU A 168 -15.01 -5.61 -11.71
CA GLU A 168 -15.41 -4.50 -10.83
C GLU A 168 -14.38 -4.26 -9.72
N HIS A 169 -13.80 -5.34 -9.18
CA HIS A 169 -12.70 -5.27 -8.23
C HIS A 169 -11.50 -4.51 -8.82
N HIS A 170 -11.06 -4.86 -10.03
CA HIS A 170 -9.93 -4.19 -10.69
C HIS A 170 -10.22 -2.75 -11.07
N LYS A 171 -11.44 -2.40 -11.48
CA LYS A 171 -11.80 -1.00 -11.77
C LYS A 171 -11.56 -0.12 -10.54
N ALA A 172 -12.05 -0.56 -9.38
CA ALA A 172 -11.78 0.13 -8.12
C ALA A 172 -10.30 0.11 -7.75
N GLY A 173 -9.60 -1.01 -7.95
CA GLY A 173 -8.16 -1.12 -7.71
C GLY A 173 -7.33 -0.14 -8.56
N VAL A 174 -7.74 0.11 -9.81
CA VAL A 174 -7.14 1.11 -10.70
C VAL A 174 -7.35 2.53 -10.14
N GLU A 175 -8.54 2.86 -9.67
CA GLU A 175 -8.81 4.19 -9.06
C GLU A 175 -7.99 4.40 -7.79
N MET A 176 -7.91 3.38 -6.93
CA MET A 176 -7.05 3.39 -5.73
C MET A 176 -5.58 3.56 -6.10
N ALA A 177 -5.10 2.83 -7.11
CA ALA A 177 -3.74 2.95 -7.61
C ALA A 177 -3.46 4.35 -8.16
N GLN A 178 -4.37 4.94 -8.94
CA GLN A 178 -4.23 6.30 -9.45
C GLN A 178 -4.15 7.33 -8.31
N ALA A 179 -4.97 7.22 -7.28
CA ALA A 179 -4.84 8.06 -6.09
C ALA A 179 -3.48 7.85 -5.37
N GLY A 180 -2.98 6.62 -5.36
CA GLY A 180 -1.62 6.32 -4.90
C GLY A 180 -0.55 7.07 -5.70
N VAL A 181 -0.65 7.12 -7.03
CA VAL A 181 0.25 7.89 -7.89
C VAL A 181 0.20 9.39 -7.58
N GLU A 182 -1.00 9.93 -7.33
CA GLU A 182 -1.19 11.36 -7.03
C GLU A 182 -0.68 11.76 -5.64
N LEU A 183 -0.92 10.93 -4.63
CA LEU A 183 -0.79 11.32 -3.22
C LEU A 183 0.46 10.76 -2.51
N ALA A 184 1.04 9.66 -3.02
CA ALA A 184 2.19 9.05 -2.37
C ALA A 184 3.44 9.95 -2.44
N GLN A 185 4.17 9.99 -1.33
CA GLN A 185 5.41 10.75 -1.19
C GLN A 185 6.64 9.88 -1.49
N GLU A 186 6.54 8.57 -1.27
CA GLU A 186 7.62 7.63 -1.53
C GLU A 186 7.65 7.25 -3.02
N PRO A 187 8.80 7.41 -3.71
CA PRO A 187 8.93 7.07 -5.12
C PRO A 187 8.58 5.61 -5.43
N GLU A 188 8.93 4.68 -4.53
CA GLU A 188 8.66 3.25 -4.71
C GLU A 188 7.15 2.93 -4.66
N VAL A 189 6.40 3.63 -3.80
CA VAL A 189 4.95 3.50 -3.70
C VAL A 189 4.29 4.00 -4.98
N ARG A 190 4.69 5.18 -5.45
CA ARG A 190 4.20 5.74 -6.72
C ARG A 190 4.48 4.81 -7.89
N GLU A 191 5.70 4.29 -8.01
CA GLU A 191 6.08 3.38 -9.09
C GLU A 191 5.26 2.09 -9.08
N LEU A 192 5.04 1.50 -7.90
CA LEU A 192 4.20 0.31 -7.78
C LEU A 192 2.75 0.62 -8.16
N ALA A 193 2.21 1.74 -7.69
CA ALA A 193 0.85 2.16 -8.00
C ALA A 193 0.65 2.40 -9.51
N GLU A 194 1.62 3.04 -10.19
CA GLU A 194 1.60 3.19 -11.66
C GLU A 194 1.57 1.82 -12.37
N LYS A 195 2.38 0.85 -11.92
CA LYS A 195 2.39 -0.51 -12.46
C LYS A 195 1.09 -1.26 -12.20
N MET A 196 0.50 -1.12 -11.01
CA MET A 196 -0.78 -1.72 -10.65
C MET A 196 -1.89 -1.19 -11.56
N ALA A 197 -2.01 0.13 -11.72
CA ALA A 197 -3.02 0.74 -12.57
C ALA A 197 -2.92 0.24 -14.02
N ALA A 198 -1.71 0.18 -14.59
CA ALA A 198 -1.50 -0.31 -15.95
C ALA A 198 -1.77 -1.82 -16.10
N GLY A 199 -1.31 -2.62 -15.13
CA GLY A 199 -1.50 -4.07 -15.11
C GLY A 199 -2.98 -4.43 -15.00
N GLN A 200 -3.67 -3.87 -14.01
CA GLN A 200 -5.10 -4.13 -13.79
C GLN A 200 -5.96 -3.65 -14.97
N ALA A 201 -5.64 -2.51 -15.59
CA ALA A 201 -6.34 -2.06 -16.80
C ALA A 201 -6.22 -3.07 -17.97
N THR A 202 -5.05 -3.70 -18.11
CA THR A 202 -4.85 -4.75 -19.13
C THR A 202 -5.63 -6.01 -18.79
N GLU A 203 -5.62 -6.41 -17.51
CA GLU A 203 -6.38 -7.57 -17.02
C GLU A 203 -7.90 -7.37 -17.15
N ILE A 204 -8.41 -6.16 -16.94
CA ILE A 204 -9.83 -5.83 -17.19
C ILE A 204 -10.20 -6.15 -18.64
N THR A 205 -9.44 -5.64 -19.62
CA THR A 205 -9.73 -5.91 -21.04
C THR A 205 -9.71 -7.41 -21.35
N ALA A 206 -8.72 -8.14 -20.82
CA ALA A 206 -8.66 -9.59 -21.02
C ALA A 206 -9.87 -10.32 -20.41
N MET A 207 -10.31 -9.92 -19.21
CA MET A 207 -11.47 -10.52 -18.56
C MET A 207 -12.79 -10.15 -19.25
N GLU A 208 -12.94 -8.93 -19.77
CA GLU A 208 -14.09 -8.50 -20.57
C GLU A 208 -14.20 -9.30 -21.87
N ASP A 209 -13.08 -9.56 -22.55
CA ASP A 209 -13.03 -10.41 -23.75
C ASP A 209 -13.45 -11.85 -23.41
N LEU A 210 -12.89 -12.43 -22.34
CA LEU A 210 -13.27 -13.77 -21.88
C LEU A 210 -14.75 -13.87 -21.51
N LEU A 211 -15.30 -12.87 -20.81
CA LEU A 211 -16.70 -12.82 -20.40
C LEU A 211 -17.65 -12.76 -21.61
N ALA A 212 -17.23 -12.12 -22.70
CA ALA A 212 -17.99 -12.04 -23.94
C ALA A 212 -17.98 -13.36 -24.74
N GLU A 213 -17.03 -14.25 -24.47
CA GLU A 213 -16.88 -15.56 -25.12
C GLU A 213 -17.63 -16.70 -24.40
N LEU A 214 -18.08 -16.48 -23.16
CA LEU A 214 -18.95 -17.40 -22.37
C LEU A 214 -20.41 -17.37 -22.83
#